data_AF-A0A447PV75-F1
#
_entry.id   AF-A0A447PV75-F1
#
_cell.length_a   1.000
_cell.length_b   1.000
_cell.length_c   1.000
_cell.angle_alpha   90.00
_cell.angle_beta   90.00
_cell.angle_gamma   90.00
#
_symmetry.space_group_name_H-M   'P 1'
#
loop_
_entity.id
_entity.type
_entity.pdbx_description
1 polymer ?
#
loop_
_entity_poly.entity_id
_entity_poly.type
_entity_poly.pdbx_seq_one_letter_code
_entity_poly.pdbx_strand_id
1 'polypeptide(L)' 'MADACARHDFWLEPTGGIDLENFAEILHIALDAGVSKIIPHIYSSIIDKVSGNTRADDVRQLLAIVRSRVG' A
#
# COMPACT_ATOMS: atom_id res chain seq x y z
N MET A 1 11.19 -7.11 -8.10
CA MET A 1 10.00 -7.94 -7.80
C MET A 1 8.81 -7.45 -8.61
N ALA A 2 8.42 -6.17 -8.49
CA ALA A 2 7.28 -5.59 -9.23
C ALA A 2 7.32 -5.86 -10.75
N ASP A 3 8.45 -5.62 -11.42
CA ASP A 3 8.56 -5.89 -12.88
C ASP A 3 8.29 -7.35 -13.24
N ALA A 4 8.66 -8.30 -12.37
CA ALA A 4 8.39 -9.72 -12.62
C ALA A 4 6.90 -10.01 -12.47
N CYS A 5 6.24 -9.47 -11.46
CA CYS A 5 4.80 -9.57 -11.28
C CYS A 5 4.06 -9.02 -12.51
N ALA A 6 4.45 -7.85 -13.01
CA ALA A 6 3.85 -7.27 -14.22
C ALA A 6 4.06 -8.15 -15.47
N ARG A 7 5.28 -8.63 -15.72
CA ARG A 7 5.58 -9.47 -16.90
C ARG A 7 4.89 -10.84 -16.89
N HIS A 8 4.54 -11.34 -15.72
CA HIS A 8 3.96 -12.68 -15.56
C HIS A 8 2.47 -12.64 -15.18
N ASP A 9 1.80 -11.49 -15.33
CA ASP A 9 0.40 -11.26 -14.94
C ASP A 9 0.08 -11.78 -13.53
N PHE A 10 0.94 -11.40 -12.58
CA PHE A 10 0.85 -11.82 -11.19
C PHE A 10 0.61 -10.60 -10.29
N TRP A 11 -0.24 -10.79 -9.28
CA TRP A 11 -0.55 -9.72 -8.33
C TRP A 11 0.61 -9.51 -7.35
N LEU A 12 0.65 -8.36 -6.69
CA LEU A 12 1.69 -8.02 -5.72
C LEU A 12 1.06 -7.53 -4.41
N GLU A 13 1.57 -8.04 -3.29
CA GLU A 13 1.06 -7.68 -1.96
C GLU A 13 2.21 -7.16 -1.06
N PRO A 14 2.70 -5.91 -1.27
CA PRO A 14 3.80 -5.36 -0.49
C PRO A 14 3.49 -5.35 1.00
N THR A 15 4.41 -5.85 1.83
CA THR A 15 4.19 -6.03 3.27
C THR A 15 5.47 -5.75 4.04
N GLY A 16 5.34 -5.17 5.23
CA GLY A 16 6.43 -4.97 6.18
C GLY A 16 7.07 -3.58 6.11
N GLY A 17 7.13 -2.89 7.24
CA GLY A 17 7.76 -1.56 7.33
C GLY A 17 7.00 -0.42 6.63
N ILE A 18 5.78 -0.66 6.15
CA ILE A 18 4.97 0.35 5.45
C ILE A 18 4.28 1.26 6.47
N ASP A 19 4.35 2.58 6.28
CA ASP A 19 3.71 3.62 7.07
C ASP A 19 3.16 4.74 6.18
N LEU A 20 2.63 5.81 6.79
CA LEU A 20 2.04 6.93 6.05
C LEU A 20 3.07 7.75 5.25
N GLU A 21 4.34 7.71 5.62
CA GLU A 21 5.40 8.49 4.98
C GLU A 21 5.90 7.80 3.70
N ASN A 22 5.99 6.47 3.71
CA ASN A 22 6.54 5.70 2.60
C ASN A 22 5.50 5.00 1.71
N PHE A 23 4.23 4.92 2.13
CA PHE A 23 3.18 4.22 1.41
C PHE A 23 3.04 4.67 -0.06
N ALA A 24 3.08 5.98 -0.31
CA ALA A 24 2.92 6.52 -1.65
C ALA A 24 4.02 6.06 -2.59
N GLU A 25 5.29 6.13 -2.16
CA GLU A 25 6.44 5.70 -2.95
C GLU A 25 6.35 4.19 -3.28
N ILE A 26 6.06 3.36 -2.28
CA ILE A 26 5.92 1.91 -2.45
C ILE A 26 4.81 1.57 -3.46
N LEU A 27 3.65 2.24 -3.33
CA LEU A 27 2.54 2.06 -4.24
C LEU A 27 2.91 2.49 -5.67
N HIS A 28 3.60 3.62 -5.83
CA HIS A 28 4.03 4.11 -7.15
C HIS A 28 4.96 3.12 -7.85
N ILE A 29 5.93 2.55 -7.14
CA ILE A 29 6.85 1.55 -7.72
C ILE A 29 6.07 0.37 -8.34
N ALA A 30 5.05 -0.12 -7.65
CA ALA A 30 4.24 -1.24 -8.15
C ALA A 30 3.31 -0.84 -9.31
N LEU A 31 2.74 0.37 -9.27
CA LEU A 31 1.90 0.92 -10.35
C LEU A 31 2.73 1.18 -11.62
N ASP A 32 3.86 1.86 -11.49
CA ASP A 32 4.74 2.22 -12.60
C ASP A 32 5.34 0.98 -13.28
N ALA A 33 5.59 -0.08 -12.53
CA ALA A 33 6.00 -1.38 -13.07
C ALA A 33 4.89 -2.07 -13.88
N GLY A 34 3.63 -1.64 -13.76
CA GLY A 34 2.49 -2.21 -14.48
C GLY A 34 1.84 -3.42 -13.82
N VAL A 35 1.94 -3.56 -12.50
CA VAL A 35 1.29 -4.67 -11.77
C VAL A 35 -0.24 -4.51 -11.83
N SER A 36 -0.95 -5.57 -12.24
CA SER A 36 -2.40 -5.52 -12.53
C SER A 36 -3.29 -5.39 -11.29
N LYS A 37 -2.88 -5.94 -10.14
CA LYS A 37 -3.52 -5.73 -8.82
C LYS A 37 -2.48 -5.67 -7.71
N ILE A 38 -2.67 -4.71 -6.81
CA ILE A 38 -1.74 -4.42 -5.72
C ILE A 38 -2.52 -4.39 -4.40
N ILE A 39 -2.12 -5.18 -3.41
CA ILE A 39 -2.76 -5.26 -2.08
C ILE A 39 -1.69 -4.96 -1.00
N PRO A 40 -1.41 -3.68 -0.72
CA PRO A 40 -0.42 -3.32 0.30
C PRO A 40 -0.96 -3.62 1.70
N HIS A 41 -0.13 -4.23 2.53
CA HIS A 41 -0.45 -4.57 3.92
C HIS A 41 0.26 -3.60 4.88
N ILE A 42 -0.54 -2.81 5.58
CA ILE A 42 -0.09 -1.82 6.56
C ILE A 42 -0.60 -2.25 7.94
N TYR A 43 0.33 -2.55 8.86
CA TYR A 43 0.01 -3.16 10.15
C TYR A 43 0.29 -2.21 11.32
N SER A 44 1.38 -2.46 12.06
CA SER A 44 1.71 -1.81 13.32
C SER A 44 1.84 -0.29 13.22
N SER A 45 2.17 0.24 12.04
CA SER A 45 2.30 1.67 11.80
C SER A 45 0.98 2.44 11.94
N ILE A 46 -0.16 1.81 11.66
CA ILE A 46 -1.49 2.44 11.73
C ILE A 46 -2.36 1.93 12.89
N ILE A 47 -1.81 1.10 13.77
CA ILE A 47 -2.52 0.56 14.95
C ILE A 47 -2.28 1.46 16.16
N ASP A 48 -3.35 1.90 16.81
CA ASP A 48 -3.30 2.55 18.11
C ASP A 48 -2.81 1.57 19.18
N LYS A 49 -1.75 1.93 19.91
CA LYS A 49 -1.08 1.01 20.84
C LYS A 49 -1.87 0.77 22.13
N VAL A 50 -2.84 1.62 22.45
CA VAL A 50 -3.63 1.50 23.68
C VAL A 50 -4.83 0.58 23.45
N SER A 51 -5.60 0.83 22.40
CA SER A 51 -6.81 0.07 22.06
C SER A 51 -6.53 -1.17 21.22
N GLY A 52 -5.41 -1.22 20.49
CA GLY A 52 -5.11 -2.27 19.51
C GLY A 52 -5.88 -2.11 18.19
N ASN A 53 -6.69 -1.07 18.04
CA ASN A 53 -7.47 -0.84 16.83
C ASN A 53 -6.63 -0.19 15.73
N THR A 54 -6.91 -0.53 14.48
CA THR A 54 -6.45 0.27 13.33
C THR A 54 -7.12 1.64 13.38
N ARG A 55 -6.32 2.71 13.26
CA ARG A 55 -6.82 4.08 13.26
C ARG A 55 -7.57 4.37 11.97
N ALA A 56 -8.85 4.69 12.08
CA ALA A 56 -9.72 4.94 10.92
C ALA A 56 -9.26 6.14 10.09
N ASP A 57 -8.69 7.19 10.72
CA ASP A 57 -8.16 8.35 10.01
C ASP A 57 -6.96 8.01 9.13
N ASP A 58 -6.08 7.12 9.59
CA ASP A 58 -4.93 6.66 8.80
C ASP A 58 -5.41 5.88 7.57
N VAL A 59 -6.45 5.04 7.72
CA VAL A 59 -7.09 4.35 6.58
C VAL A 59 -7.69 5.34 5.57
N ARG A 60 -8.32 6.43 6.03
CA ARG A 60 -8.83 7.49 5.14
C ARG A 60 -7.70 8.18 4.37
N GLN A 61 -6.57 8.45 5.03
CA GLN A 61 -5.39 9.04 4.38
C GLN A 61 -4.80 8.09 3.32
N LEU A 62 -4.63 6.81 3.66
CA LEU A 62 -4.17 5.78 2.71
C LEU A 62 -5.11 5.70 1.48
N LEU A 63 -6.43 5.71 1.70
CA LEU A 63 -7.42 5.71 0.63
C LEU A 63 -7.32 6.97 -0.25
N ALA A 64 -7.08 8.14 0.35
CA ALA A 64 -6.89 9.38 -0.40
C ALA A 64 -5.64 9.31 -1.30
N ILE A 65 -4.53 8.75 -0.78
CA ILE A 65 -3.32 8.50 -1.57
C ILE A 65 -3.62 7.58 -2.75
N VAL A 66 -4.29 6.44 -2.51
CA VAL A 66 -4.71 5.51 -3.58
C VAL A 66 -5.52 6.25 -4.65
N ARG A 67 -6.58 6.96 -4.27
CA ARG A 67 -7.45 7.69 -5.22
C ARG A 67 -6.74 8.78 -6.01
N SER A 68 -5.67 9.37 -5.48
CA SER A 68 -4.88 10.37 -6.22
C SER A 68 -4.13 9.80 -7.43
N ARG A 69 -4.04 8.47 -7.55
CA ARG A 69 -3.26 7.77 -8.60
C ARG A 69 -4.04 6.77 -9.44
N VAL A 70 -5.13 6.21 -8.92
CA VAL A 70 -5.96 5.20 -9.60
C VAL A 70 -7.41 5.66 -9.86
N GLY A 71 -7.71 6.93 -9.61
CA GLY A 71 -9.03 7.55 -9.80
C GLY A 71 -9.17 8.33 -11.10
#